data_AF-A0A086KZ83-F1
#
_entry.id   AF-A0A086KZ83-F1
#
_cell.length_a   1.000
_cell.length_b   1.000
_cell.length_c   1.000
_cell.angle_alpha   90.00
_cell.angle_beta   90.00
_cell.angle_gamma   90.00
#
_symmetry.space_group_name_H-M   'P 1'
#
loop_
_entity.id
_entity.type
_entity.pdbx_description
1 polymer ?
#
loop_
_entity_poly.entity_id
_entity_poly.type
_entity_poly.pdbx_seq_one_letter_code
_entity_poly.pdbx_strand_id
1 'polypeptide(L)'
;MRQLKFHEKRLLKKVDFYNWKKEQNVREVKVLRRYLIQDREDYQKYNKLCGVITKLTSELRRLPEDDAFRVKMTELLLDKLYTMGIISKKGSLAQCEGLSASSFCRRRLAVVLVQLKFCEHLKQATSYIEQG
;
A
#
# COMPACT_ATOMS: atom_id res chain seq x y z
N MET A 1 -30.85 -1.15 -6.37
CA MET A 1 -31.60 0.13 -6.30
C MET A 1 -31.95 0.56 -7.72
N ARG A 2 -33.15 1.14 -7.93
CA ARG A 2 -33.56 1.67 -9.24
C ARG A 2 -32.69 2.87 -9.64
N GLN A 3 -32.49 3.08 -10.94
CA GLN A 3 -31.85 4.31 -11.43
C GLN A 3 -32.75 5.53 -11.18
N LEU A 4 -32.20 6.53 -10.49
CA LEU A 4 -32.88 7.80 -10.18
C LEU A 4 -33.10 8.62 -11.46
N LYS A 5 -34.29 9.24 -11.56
CA LYS A 5 -34.64 10.21 -12.60
C LYS A 5 -33.84 11.50 -12.43
N PHE A 6 -33.81 12.34 -13.46
CA PHE A 6 -33.04 13.59 -13.45
C PHE A 6 -33.36 14.51 -12.26
N HIS A 7 -34.64 14.70 -11.94
CA HIS A 7 -35.08 15.53 -10.80
C HIS A 7 -34.69 14.91 -9.45
N GLU A 8 -34.79 13.58 -9.31
CA GLU A 8 -34.40 12.86 -8.11
C GLU A 8 -32.88 12.94 -7.87
N LYS A 9 -32.06 12.77 -8.92
CA LYS A 9 -30.60 12.98 -8.84
C LYS A 9 -30.24 14.41 -8.44
N ARG A 10 -31.02 15.42 -8.88
CA ARG A 10 -30.82 16.82 -8.49
C ARG A 10 -31.03 17.04 -6.98
N LEU A 11 -32.01 16.36 -6.38
CA LEU A 11 -32.30 16.43 -4.95
C LEU A 11 -31.32 15.56 -4.13
N LEU A 12 -31.00 14.38 -4.63
CA LEU A 12 -30.21 13.35 -3.92
C LEU A 12 -28.74 13.33 -4.34
N LYS A 13 -28.12 14.49 -4.55
CA LYS A 13 -26.72 14.60 -5.03
C LYS A 13 -25.67 13.98 -4.09
N LYS A 14 -25.96 13.93 -2.79
CA LYS A 14 -25.05 13.41 -1.76
C LYS A 14 -25.34 11.95 -1.40
N VAL A 15 -26.37 11.34 -1.99
CA VAL A 15 -26.79 9.99 -1.67
C VAL A 15 -26.10 9.00 -2.61
N ASP A 16 -25.12 8.29 -2.06
CA ASP A 16 -24.47 7.15 -2.70
C ASP A 16 -24.37 6.04 -1.65
N PHE A 17 -25.06 4.92 -1.89
CA PHE A 17 -25.09 3.78 -0.97
C PHE A 17 -23.85 2.88 -1.09
N TYR A 18 -23.10 3.01 -2.19
CA TYR A 18 -21.95 2.15 -2.45
C TYR A 18 -20.63 2.84 -2.08
N ASN A 19 -20.54 4.15 -2.26
CA ASN A 19 -19.31 4.91 -2.02
C ASN A 19 -19.53 6.01 -0.98
N TRP A 20 -19.29 5.68 0.29
CA TRP A 20 -19.28 6.67 1.35
C TRP A 20 -17.95 7.42 1.39
N LYS A 21 -17.98 8.76 1.36
CA LYS A 21 -16.75 9.58 1.35
C LYS A 21 -15.77 9.30 2.50
N LYS A 22 -16.27 8.86 3.66
CA LYS A 22 -15.45 8.56 4.85
C LYS A 22 -14.69 7.24 4.72
N GLU A 23 -15.21 6.32 3.91
CA GLU A 23 -14.65 4.99 3.69
C GLU A 23 -14.00 4.98 2.32
N GLN A 24 -12.69 5.16 2.22
CA GLN A 24 -11.93 4.96 0.97
C GLN A 24 -11.86 3.47 0.55
N ASN A 25 -12.97 2.75 0.68
CA ASN A 25 -13.13 1.31 0.54
C ASN A 25 -12.80 0.83 -0.88
N VAL A 26 -13.14 1.62 -1.90
CA VAL A 26 -12.90 1.26 -3.32
C VAL A 26 -11.42 1.03 -3.61
N ARG A 27 -10.51 1.82 -3.02
CA ARG A 27 -9.07 1.66 -3.23
C ARG A 27 -8.56 0.40 -2.55
N GLU A 28 -8.97 0.17 -1.32
CA GLU A 28 -8.65 -1.03 -0.55
C GLU A 28 -9.11 -2.30 -1.28
N VAL A 29 -10.38 -2.37 -1.67
CA VAL A 29 -10.94 -3.53 -2.40
C VAL A 29 -10.21 -3.78 -3.71
N LYS A 30 -9.82 -2.73 -4.45
CA LYS A 30 -9.00 -2.87 -5.67
C LYS A 30 -7.64 -3.51 -5.37
N VAL A 31 -6.99 -3.13 -4.28
CA VAL A 31 -5.69 -3.68 -3.88
C VAL A 31 -5.84 -5.12 -3.40
N LEU A 32 -6.83 -5.41 -2.54
CA LEU A 32 -7.12 -6.76 -2.06
C LEU A 32 -7.35 -7.73 -3.22
N ARG A 33 -8.18 -7.34 -4.19
CA ARG A 33 -8.46 -8.16 -5.39
C ARG A 33 -7.22 -8.33 -6.27
N ARG A 34 -6.42 -7.27 -6.46
CA ARG A 34 -5.23 -7.32 -7.32
C ARG A 34 -4.15 -8.26 -6.81
N TYR A 35 -3.93 -8.29 -5.49
CA TYR A 35 -2.86 -9.10 -4.87
C TYR A 35 -3.37 -10.33 -4.13
N LEU A 36 -4.64 -10.70 -4.35
CA LEU A 36 -5.30 -11.84 -3.71
C LEU A 36 -5.03 -11.89 -2.18
N ILE A 37 -5.33 -10.78 -1.50
CA ILE A 37 -5.22 -10.70 -0.04
C ILE A 37 -6.51 -11.29 0.55
N GLN A 38 -6.38 -12.33 1.36
CA GLN A 38 -7.50 -13.03 1.98
C GLN A 38 -8.05 -12.20 3.15
N ASP A 39 -7.18 -11.84 4.08
CA ASP A 39 -7.57 -11.07 5.26
C ASP A 39 -7.49 -9.56 5.00
N ARG A 40 -8.64 -8.89 5.19
CA ARG A 40 -8.72 -7.43 5.06
C ARG A 40 -7.83 -6.72 6.09
N GLU A 41 -7.67 -7.31 7.26
CA GLU A 41 -6.85 -6.75 8.35
C GLU A 41 -5.39 -6.58 7.94
N ASP A 42 -4.85 -7.46 7.11
CA ASP A 42 -3.46 -7.38 6.66
C ASP A 42 -3.22 -6.13 5.83
N TYR A 43 -4.15 -5.78 4.95
CA TYR A 43 -4.07 -4.51 4.22
C TYR A 43 -4.08 -3.31 5.17
N GLN A 44 -4.91 -3.33 6.21
CA GLN A 44 -4.94 -2.26 7.21
C GLN A 44 -3.63 -2.17 7.99
N LYS A 45 -3.03 -3.31 8.37
CA LYS A 45 -1.71 -3.37 9.04
C LYS A 45 -0.63 -2.77 8.14
N TYR A 46 -0.58 -3.13 6.86
CA TYR A 46 0.36 -2.53 5.90
C TYR A 46 0.15 -1.03 5.73
N ASN A 47 -1.11 -0.58 5.67
CA ASN A 47 -1.40 0.84 5.54
C ASN A 47 -0.99 1.64 6.79
N LYS A 48 -1.18 1.07 7.99
CA LYS A 48 -0.66 1.66 9.25
C LYS A 48 0.86 1.76 9.23
N LEU A 49 1.57 0.70 8.80
CA LEU A 49 3.02 0.71 8.67
C LEU A 49 3.50 1.78 7.68
N CYS A 50 2.85 1.92 6.52
CA CYS A 50 3.13 3.01 5.58
C CYS A 50 2.99 4.37 6.27
N GLY A 51 1.92 4.58 7.06
CA GLY A 51 1.70 5.83 7.80
C GLY A 51 2.78 6.13 8.84
N VAL A 52 3.30 5.11 9.52
CA VAL A 52 4.43 5.29 10.47
C VAL A 52 5.71 5.69 9.73
N ILE A 53 5.99 5.04 8.60
CA ILE A 53 7.18 5.35 7.79
C ILE A 53 7.09 6.78 7.24
N THR A 54 5.94 7.17 6.68
CA THR A 54 5.77 8.52 6.13
C THR A 54 5.88 9.58 7.23
N LYS A 55 5.27 9.35 8.40
CA LYS A 55 5.40 10.23 9.56
C LYS A 55 6.87 10.41 9.97
N LEU A 56 7.60 9.31 10.10
CA LEU A 56 9.02 9.35 10.48
C LEU A 56 9.86 10.06 9.41
N THR A 57 9.57 9.87 8.13
CA THR A 57 10.26 10.62 7.05
C THR A 57 9.95 12.11 7.08
N SER A 58 8.71 12.50 7.41
CA SER A 58 8.35 13.91 7.61
C SER A 58 9.06 14.52 8.83
N GLU A 59 9.24 13.76 9.91
CA GLU A 59 9.99 14.19 11.09
C GLU A 59 11.47 14.36 10.78
N LEU A 60 12.09 13.40 10.08
CA LEU A 60 13.50 13.51 9.62
C LEU A 60 13.72 14.71 8.71
N ARG A 61 12.74 15.06 7.87
CA ARG A 61 12.81 16.21 6.96
C ARG A 61 12.75 17.56 7.67
N ARG A 62 12.20 17.63 8.89
CA ARG A 62 12.15 18.84 9.72
C ARG A 62 13.49 19.18 10.37
N LEU A 63 14.37 18.20 10.56
CA LEU A 63 15.70 18.41 11.12
C LEU A 63 16.60 19.15 10.12
N PRO A 64 17.63 19.89 10.57
CA PRO A 64 18.59 20.52 9.67
C PRO A 64 19.39 19.47 8.89
N GLU A 65 19.87 19.83 7.69
CA GLU A 65 20.54 18.89 6.78
C GLU A 65 21.92 18.45 7.29
N ASP A 66 22.59 19.31 8.05
CA ASP A 66 23.94 19.08 8.59
C ASP A 66 23.97 18.23 9.87
N ASP A 67 22.81 17.86 10.41
CA ASP A 67 22.75 17.04 11.62
C ASP A 67 23.18 15.59 11.33
N ALA A 68 24.24 15.16 12.01
CA ALA A 68 24.76 13.79 11.93
C ALA A 68 23.69 12.73 12.28
N PHE A 69 22.74 13.06 13.16
CA PHE A 69 21.64 12.15 13.49
C PHE A 69 20.69 11.96 12.31
N ARG A 70 20.33 13.03 11.60
CA ARG A 70 19.48 12.97 10.40
C ARG A 70 20.12 12.09 9.33
N VAL A 71 21.41 12.28 9.05
CA VAL A 71 22.15 11.51 8.04
C VAL A 71 22.14 10.02 8.40
N LYS A 72 22.54 9.67 9.63
CA LYS A 72 22.60 8.28 10.09
C LYS A 72 21.23 7.59 10.08
N MET A 73 20.19 8.26 10.58
CA MET A 73 18.85 7.69 10.61
C MET A 73 18.23 7.55 9.23
N THR A 74 18.51 8.48 8.33
CA THR A 74 18.08 8.44 6.94
C THR A 74 18.70 7.24 6.22
N GLU A 75 20.00 7.05 6.37
CA GLU A 75 20.72 5.92 5.79
C GLU A 75 20.15 4.58 6.30
N LEU A 76 19.99 4.44 7.62
CA LEU A 76 19.45 3.24 8.23
C LEU A 76 18.03 2.92 7.75
N LEU A 77 17.18 3.93 7.62
CA LEU A 77 15.81 3.76 7.10
C LEU A 77 15.83 3.31 5.64
N LEU A 78 16.62 3.96 4.79
CA LEU A 78 16.70 3.63 3.37
C LEU A 78 17.27 2.23 3.15
N ASP A 79 18.30 1.85 3.90
CA ASP A 79 18.88 0.52 3.86
C ASP A 79 17.89 -0.56 4.28
N LYS A 80 17.15 -0.33 5.37
CA LYS A 80 16.14 -1.28 5.82
C LYS A 80 15.02 -1.45 4.78
N LEU A 81 14.50 -0.36 4.22
CA LEU A 81 13.42 -0.40 3.22
C LEU A 81 13.88 -1.01 1.89
N TYR A 82 15.13 -0.78 1.50
CA TYR A 82 15.74 -1.37 0.31
C TYR A 82 15.98 -2.88 0.49
N THR A 83 16.50 -3.29 1.65
CA THR A 83 16.75 -4.71 1.97
C THR A 83 15.44 -5.51 1.99
N MET A 84 14.36 -4.92 2.52
CA MET A 84 13.02 -5.50 2.42
C MET A 84 12.43 -5.50 0.99
N GLY A 85 13.03 -4.74 0.07
CA GLY A 85 12.61 -4.61 -1.32
C GLY A 85 11.36 -3.75 -1.52
N ILE A 86 10.99 -2.93 -0.53
CA ILE A 86 9.83 -2.03 -0.62
C ILE A 86 10.16 -0.85 -1.56
N ILE A 87 11.43 -0.43 -1.56
CA ILE A 87 11.97 0.65 -2.37
C ILE A 87 13.00 0.07 -3.35
N SER A 88 13.01 0.55 -4.59
CA SER A 88 13.93 0.08 -5.63
C SER A 88 15.30 0.77 -5.63
N LYS A 89 15.43 1.98 -5.07
CA LYS A 89 16.69 2.75 -5.06
C LYS A 89 16.89 3.45 -3.72
N LYS A 90 18.13 3.49 -3.22
CA LYS A 90 18.50 4.15 -1.95
C LYS A 90 18.68 5.67 -2.05
N GLY A 91 18.48 6.26 -3.22
CA GLY A 91 18.97 7.62 -3.49
C GLY A 91 18.13 8.78 -2.97
N SER A 92 16.87 8.58 -2.57
CA SER A 92 16.00 9.72 -2.19
C SER A 92 14.95 9.37 -1.16
N LEU A 93 14.86 10.24 -0.13
CA LEU A 93 13.81 10.21 0.88
C LEU A 93 12.41 10.46 0.29
N ALA A 94 12.31 11.09 -0.89
CA ALA A 94 11.03 11.34 -1.55
C ALA A 94 10.30 10.04 -1.93
N GLN A 95 11.04 8.94 -2.15
CA GLN A 95 10.44 7.63 -2.40
C GLN A 95 9.71 7.09 -1.17
N CYS A 96 10.14 7.48 0.04
CA CYS A 96 9.51 7.08 1.29
C CYS A 96 8.17 7.82 1.54
N GLU A 97 8.04 9.06 1.07
CA GLU A 97 6.81 9.85 1.21
C GLU A 97 5.66 9.27 0.36
N GLY A 98 5.99 8.76 -0.83
CA GLY A 98 5.04 8.15 -1.76
C GLY A 98 4.73 6.67 -1.49
N LEU A 99 5.14 6.11 -0.34
CA LEU A 99 4.94 4.70 -0.05
C LEU A 99 3.46 4.35 0.07
N SER A 100 3.07 3.30 -0.66
CA SER A 100 1.71 2.75 -0.61
C SER A 100 1.73 1.34 -0.07
N ALA A 101 0.61 0.91 0.53
CA ALA A 101 0.43 -0.47 0.99
C ALA A 101 0.67 -1.50 -0.14
N SER A 102 0.42 -1.11 -1.40
CA SER A 102 0.73 -1.92 -2.58
C SER A 102 2.21 -2.29 -2.73
N SER A 103 3.14 -1.49 -2.21
CA SER A 103 4.57 -1.84 -2.21
C SER A 103 4.84 -3.04 -1.31
N PHE A 104 4.22 -3.11 -0.13
CA PHE A 104 4.27 -4.29 0.73
C PHE A 104 3.56 -5.48 0.10
N CYS A 105 2.40 -5.26 -0.52
CA CYS A 105 1.63 -6.33 -1.17
C CYS A 105 2.43 -7.02 -2.30
N ARG A 106 3.28 -6.27 -3.03
CA ARG A 106 4.15 -6.80 -4.07
C ARG A 106 5.28 -7.71 -3.54
N ARG A 107 5.62 -7.59 -2.26
CA ARG A 107 6.67 -8.40 -1.61
C ARG A 107 6.12 -9.66 -0.93
N ARG A 108 4.82 -9.93 -1.03
CA ARG A 108 4.21 -11.19 -0.57
C ARG A 108 4.74 -12.36 -1.40
N LEU A 109 4.96 -13.50 -0.75
CA LEU A 109 5.52 -14.70 -1.36
C LEU A 109 4.80 -15.10 -2.65
N ALA A 110 3.47 -15.18 -2.64
CA ALA A 110 2.68 -15.53 -3.82
C ALA A 110 2.94 -14.59 -5.02
N VAL A 111 3.10 -13.28 -4.76
CA VAL A 111 3.38 -12.30 -5.82
C VAL A 111 4.80 -12.45 -6.35
N VAL A 112 5.76 -12.68 -5.44
CA VAL A 112 7.17 -12.89 -5.80
C VAL A 112 7.35 -14.16 -6.63
N LEU A 113 6.66 -15.26 -6.29
CA LEU A 113 6.70 -16.50 -7.08
C LEU A 113 6.22 -16.30 -8.51
N VAL A 114 5.13 -15.54 -8.70
CA VAL A 114 4.63 -15.19 -10.04
C VAL A 114 5.62 -14.29 -10.79
N GLN A 115 6.24 -13.33 -10.11
CA GLN A 115 7.26 -12.47 -10.72
C GLN A 115 8.51 -13.24 -11.15
N LEU A 116 8.90 -14.25 -10.37
CA LEU A 116 10.02 -15.15 -10.67
C LEU A 116 9.65 -16.27 -11.67
N LYS A 117 8.41 -16.29 -12.18
CA LYS A 117 7.88 -17.27 -13.13
C LYS A 117 7.83 -18.71 -12.60
N PHE A 118 7.75 -18.90 -11.28
CA PHE A 118 7.46 -20.22 -10.70
C PHE A 118 5.98 -20.62 -10.86
N CYS A 119 5.10 -19.64 -11.01
CA CYS A 119 3.68 -19.84 -11.28
C CYS A 119 3.19 -18.83 -12.31
N GLU A 120 2.22 -19.20 -13.14
CA GLU A 120 1.66 -18.30 -14.15
C GLU A 120 0.63 -17.33 -13.55
N HIS A 121 -0.08 -17.77 -12.51
CA HIS A 121 -1.20 -17.03 -11.93
C HIS A 121 -1.08 -16.88 -10.42
N LEU A 122 -1.55 -15.74 -9.91
CA LEU A 122 -1.57 -15.45 -8.47
C LEU A 122 -2.41 -16.44 -7.67
N LYS A 123 -3.56 -16.87 -8.20
CA LYS A 123 -4.43 -17.88 -7.56
C LYS A 123 -3.72 -19.23 -7.43
N GLN A 124 -3.01 -19.64 -8.48
CA GLN A 124 -2.26 -20.88 -8.49
C GLN A 124 -1.12 -20.81 -7.46
N ALA A 125 -0.37 -19.70 -7.44
CA ALA A 125 0.68 -19.48 -6.46
C ALA A 125 0.17 -19.54 -5.01
N THR A 126 -0.99 -18.94 -4.71
CA THR A 126 -1.59 -19.05 -3.37
C THR A 126 -2.01 -20.48 -3.03
N SER A 127 -2.62 -21.20 -3.96
CA SER A 127 -3.03 -22.59 -3.72
C SER A 127 -1.83 -23.53 -3.51
N TYR A 128 -0.72 -23.34 -4.23
CA TYR A 128 0.50 -24.12 -4.00
C TYR A 128 1.11 -23.82 -2.63
N ILE A 129 1.20 -22.55 -2.23
CA ILE A 129 1.69 -22.19 -0.89
C ILE A 129 0.83 -22.79 0.23
N GLU A 130 -0.48 -22.88 0.03
CA GLU A 130 -1.40 -23.48 1.01
C GLU A 130 -1.30 -25.01 1.08
N GLN A 131 -0.93 -25.66 -0.02
CA GLN A 131 -0.78 -27.12 -0.10
C GLN A 131 0.56 -27.62 0.47
N GLY A 132 1.61 -26.78 0.41
CA GLY A 132 2.98 -27.12 0.83
C GLY A 132 3.89 -27.46 -0.34
#